data_AF-A0A2P7S247-F1
#
_entry.id   AF-A0A2P7S247-F1
#
_cell.length_a   1.000
_cell.length_b   1.000
_cell.length_c   1.000
_cell.angle_alpha   90.00
_cell.angle_beta   90.00
_cell.angle_gamma   90.00
#
_symmetry.space_group_name_H-M   'P 1'
#
loop_
_entity.id
_entity.type
_entity.pdbx_description
1 polymer ?
#
loop_
_entity_poly.entity_id
_entity_poly.type
_entity_poly.pdbx_seq_one_letter_code
_entity_poly.pdbx_strand_id
1 'polypeptide(L)'
;MKATVLRTQLRFLDLAGGDQELGLFSGDIACLIVSRSTDEFPAMHSLIRRLLVSGCKYFLSWGEIANWVEDEVDAFVESDQRYLDVLTTSHQEEPADDVASFFVHATFPTSLEKTLYVIHCGDFPAMAQLKRELLALTRSSPAA
;
A
#
# COMPACT_ATOMS: atom_id res chain seq x y z
N MET A 1 5.83 30.93 -13.06
CA MET A 1 5.16 29.78 -12.40
C MET A 1 6.18 29.13 -11.47
N LYS A 2 5.85 28.91 -10.19
CA LYS A 2 6.71 28.13 -9.28
C LYS A 2 6.41 26.65 -9.54
N ALA A 3 7.44 25.83 -9.71
CA ALA A 3 7.28 24.38 -9.82
C ALA A 3 6.69 23.86 -8.50
N THR A 4 5.57 23.16 -8.56
CA THR A 4 4.97 22.51 -7.39
C THR A 4 5.68 21.18 -7.19
N VAL A 5 6.39 21.01 -6.07
CA VAL A 5 7.14 19.79 -5.80
C VAL A 5 6.19 18.69 -5.32
N LEU A 6 6.13 17.57 -6.03
CA LEU A 6 5.45 16.36 -5.57
C LEU A 6 6.29 15.70 -4.46
N ARG A 7 5.70 15.48 -3.30
CA ARG A 7 6.34 14.82 -2.15
C ARG A 7 5.77 13.43 -1.97
N THR A 8 6.53 12.42 -2.34
CA THR A 8 6.17 11.01 -2.10
C THR A 8 6.98 10.45 -0.94
N GLN A 9 6.32 9.90 0.07
CA GLN A 9 6.95 9.15 1.15
C GLN A 9 6.66 7.66 0.97
N LEU A 10 7.71 6.84 0.87
CA LEU A 10 7.57 5.39 0.77
C LEU A 10 7.97 4.75 2.11
N ARG A 11 7.12 3.88 2.65
CA ARG A 11 7.34 3.21 3.95
C ARG A 11 7.13 1.72 3.81
N PHE A 12 8.08 0.95 4.33
CA PHE A 12 8.01 -0.50 4.38
C PHE A 12 7.75 -0.92 5.83
N LEU A 13 6.72 -1.74 6.04
CA LEU A 13 6.32 -2.25 7.34
C LEU A 13 6.44 -3.77 7.35
N ASP A 14 7.12 -4.28 8.36
CA ASP A 14 7.30 -5.71 8.62
C ASP A 14 6.40 -6.15 9.76
N LEU A 15 5.36 -6.95 9.46
CA LEU A 15 4.42 -7.44 10.47
C LEU A 15 5.07 -8.48 11.40
N ALA A 16 6.06 -9.23 10.93
CA ALA A 16 6.83 -10.14 11.78
C ALA A 16 7.63 -9.38 12.86
N GLY A 17 7.90 -8.10 12.62
CA GLY A 17 8.65 -7.21 13.51
C GLY A 17 7.88 -6.69 14.73
N GLY A 18 6.58 -6.98 14.87
CA GLY A 18 5.73 -6.53 15.97
C GLY A 18 4.91 -5.28 15.64
N ASP A 19 4.44 -4.56 16.68
CA ASP A 19 3.56 -3.40 16.50
C ASP A 19 4.33 -2.23 15.86
N GLN A 20 3.94 -1.87 14.65
CA GLN A 20 4.58 -0.81 13.87
C GLN A 20 3.84 0.52 14.13
N GLU A 21 4.58 1.58 14.47
CA GLU A 21 3.98 2.91 14.58
C GLU A 21 3.67 3.48 13.19
N LEU A 22 2.38 3.70 12.93
CA LEU A 22 1.94 4.62 11.88
C LEU A 22 2.24 6.03 12.40
N GLY A 23 3.18 6.73 11.76
CA GLY A 23 3.46 8.14 12.07
C GLY A 23 2.26 9.07 11.84
N LEU A 24 2.46 10.38 12.02
CA LEU A 24 1.49 11.38 11.56
C LEU A 24 1.73 11.68 10.08
N PHE A 25 0.66 11.78 9.30
CA PHE A 25 0.75 12.00 7.86
C PHE A 25 -0.03 13.24 7.44
N SER A 26 0.53 13.93 6.44
CA SER A 26 -0.20 14.90 5.62
C SER A 26 -0.34 14.33 4.22
N GLY A 27 -1.47 14.61 3.58
CA GLY A 27 -1.74 14.20 2.21
C GLY A 27 -2.39 12.82 2.08
N ASP A 28 -2.34 12.29 0.87
CA ASP A 28 -3.08 11.10 0.48
C ASP A 28 -2.32 9.81 0.84
N ILE A 29 -3.05 8.76 1.23
CA ILE A 29 -2.45 7.50 1.70
C ILE A 29 -2.93 6.34 0.83
N ALA A 30 -1.97 5.54 0.35
CA ALA A 30 -2.22 4.26 -0.31
C ALA A 30 -1.39 3.16 0.35
N CYS A 31 -1.88 1.93 0.30
CA CYS A 31 -1.26 0.78 0.91
C CYS A 31 -1.19 -0.39 -0.07
N LEU A 32 0.00 -0.97 -0.20
CA LEU A 32 0.26 -2.25 -0.85
C LEU A 32 0.49 -3.30 0.23
N ILE A 33 -0.31 -4.36 0.23
CA ILE A 33 -0.18 -5.52 1.12
C ILE A 33 0.41 -6.66 0.30
N VAL A 34 1.60 -7.11 0.67
CA VAL A 34 2.31 -8.22 0.04
C VAL A 34 2.18 -9.43 0.93
N SER A 35 1.55 -10.52 0.45
CA SER A 35 1.38 -11.71 1.28
C SER A 35 1.47 -13.02 0.49
N ARG A 36 2.01 -14.04 1.16
CA ARG A 36 1.98 -15.44 0.75
C ARG A 36 1.30 -16.38 1.76
N SER A 37 0.96 -15.90 2.95
CA SER A 37 0.35 -16.74 3.98
C SER A 37 -0.63 -15.96 4.86
N THR A 38 -1.49 -16.71 5.55
CA THR A 38 -2.52 -16.14 6.42
C THR A 38 -2.08 -15.98 7.87
N ASP A 39 -0.83 -16.36 8.20
CA ASP A 39 -0.32 -16.45 9.57
C ASP A 39 -0.37 -15.09 10.30
N GLU A 40 -0.23 -14.00 9.55
CA GLU A 40 -0.16 -12.64 10.08
C GLU A 40 -1.47 -11.85 9.91
N PHE A 41 -2.56 -12.52 9.52
CA PHE A 41 -3.87 -11.87 9.32
C PHE A 41 -4.35 -11.05 10.52
N PRO A 42 -4.24 -11.51 11.79
CA PRO A 42 -4.64 -10.70 12.93
C PRO A 42 -3.88 -9.36 13.01
N ALA A 43 -2.58 -9.37 12.75
CA ALA A 43 -1.74 -8.16 12.74
C ALA A 43 -2.07 -7.27 11.53
N MET A 44 -2.24 -7.88 10.35
CA MET A 44 -2.68 -7.22 9.12
C MET A 44 -4.02 -6.50 9.33
N HIS A 45 -5.01 -7.16 9.94
CA HIS A 45 -6.34 -6.60 10.21
C HIS A 45 -6.27 -5.39 11.13
N SER A 46 -5.43 -5.45 12.18
CA SER A 46 -5.18 -4.31 13.06
C SER A 46 -4.61 -3.12 12.27
N LEU A 47 -3.65 -3.39 11.38
CA LEU A 47 -2.99 -2.36 10.58
C LEU A 47 -3.91 -1.75 9.51
N ILE A 48 -4.72 -2.56 8.82
CA ILE A 48 -5.74 -2.10 7.86
C ILE A 48 -6.70 -1.14 8.54
N ARG A 49 -7.25 -1.51 9.70
CA ARG A 49 -8.16 -0.62 10.47
C ARG A 49 -7.50 0.71 10.82
N ARG A 50 -6.24 0.69 11.25
CA ARG A 50 -5.49 1.91 11.58
C ARG A 50 -5.23 2.78 10.34
N LEU A 51 -4.92 2.17 9.19
CA LEU A 51 -4.75 2.88 7.93
C LEU A 51 -6.06 3.50 7.42
N LEU A 52 -7.17 2.80 7.51
CA LEU A 52 -8.50 3.32 7.19
C LEU A 52 -8.84 4.55 8.05
N VAL A 53 -8.63 4.46 9.37
CA VAL A 53 -8.81 5.59 10.30
C VAL A 53 -7.86 6.75 9.98
N SER A 54 -6.66 6.45 9.48
CA SER A 54 -5.68 7.47 9.07
C SER A 54 -6.00 8.10 7.71
N GLY A 55 -7.05 7.65 7.01
CA GLY A 55 -7.47 8.20 5.73
C GLY A 55 -6.89 7.51 4.50
N CYS A 56 -6.45 6.24 4.61
CA CYS A 56 -6.07 5.45 3.45
C CYS A 56 -7.26 5.25 2.50
N LYS A 57 -7.08 5.63 1.23
CA LYS A 57 -8.13 5.57 0.19
C LYS A 57 -7.88 4.51 -0.86
N TYR A 58 -6.70 3.91 -0.88
CA TYR A 58 -6.34 2.88 -1.85
C TYR A 58 -5.64 1.74 -1.16
N PHE A 59 -6.17 0.53 -1.34
CA PHE A 59 -5.50 -0.70 -0.98
C PHE A 59 -5.23 -1.53 -2.23
N LEU A 60 -4.04 -2.08 -2.27
CA LEU A 60 -3.55 -2.95 -3.32
C LEU A 60 -3.05 -4.22 -2.63
N SER A 61 -3.41 -5.41 -3.13
CA SER A 61 -2.83 -6.65 -2.65
C SER A 61 -1.95 -7.31 -3.72
N TRP A 62 -0.84 -7.91 -3.31
CA TRP A 62 0.06 -8.65 -4.20
C TRP A 62 0.61 -9.91 -3.55
N GLY A 63 0.84 -10.94 -4.36
CA GLY A 63 1.41 -12.22 -3.95
C GLY A 63 0.41 -13.38 -4.03
N GLU A 64 0.82 -14.55 -3.54
CA GLU A 64 0.13 -15.84 -3.77
C GLU A 64 -1.32 -15.87 -3.27
N ILE A 65 -1.63 -15.04 -2.27
CA ILE A 65 -2.98 -14.96 -1.67
C ILE A 65 -3.60 -13.55 -1.83
N ALA A 66 -3.18 -12.78 -2.85
CA ALA A 66 -3.62 -11.41 -3.05
C ALA A 66 -5.16 -11.25 -3.06
N ASN A 67 -5.88 -12.12 -3.76
CA ASN A 67 -7.34 -12.09 -3.82
C ASN A 67 -7.97 -12.28 -2.44
N TRP A 68 -7.41 -13.19 -1.62
CA TRP A 68 -7.92 -13.43 -0.27
C TRP A 68 -7.64 -12.23 0.64
N VAL A 69 -6.48 -11.59 0.48
CA VAL A 69 -6.18 -10.34 1.20
C VAL A 69 -7.11 -9.22 0.79
N GLU A 70 -7.45 -9.11 -0.50
CA GLU A 70 -8.44 -8.14 -0.98
C GLU A 70 -9.82 -8.39 -0.35
N ASP A 71 -10.30 -9.64 -0.36
CA ASP A 71 -11.57 -10.01 0.28
C ASP A 71 -11.64 -9.57 1.75
N GLU A 72 -10.54 -9.71 2.50
CA GLU A 72 -10.46 -9.25 3.90
C GLU A 72 -10.49 -7.73 4.01
N VAL A 73 -9.83 -7.00 3.11
CA VAL A 73 -9.88 -5.52 3.07
C VAL A 73 -11.29 -5.05 2.71
N ASP A 74 -11.91 -5.64 1.70
CA ASP A 74 -13.28 -5.34 1.28
C ASP A 74 -14.26 -5.56 2.42
N ALA A 75 -14.12 -6.66 3.17
CA ALA A 75 -14.95 -6.90 4.35
C ALA A 75 -14.84 -5.76 5.40
N PHE A 76 -13.66 -5.15 5.58
CA PHE A 76 -13.52 -3.98 6.45
C PHE A 76 -14.18 -2.73 5.86
N VAL A 77 -13.98 -2.48 4.56
CA VAL A 77 -14.52 -1.33 3.85
C VAL A 77 -16.05 -1.36 3.83
N GLU A 78 -16.63 -2.50 3.49
CA GLU A 78 -18.08 -2.69 3.39
C GLU A 78 -18.79 -2.70 4.75
N SER A 79 -18.07 -3.05 5.82
CA SER A 79 -18.63 -3.06 7.18
C SER A 79 -18.97 -1.66 7.72
N ASP A 80 -18.47 -0.59 7.10
CA ASP A 80 -18.66 0.79 7.57
C ASP A 80 -18.83 1.78 6.41
N GLN A 81 -19.99 2.46 6.37
CA GLN A 81 -20.34 3.40 5.32
C GLN A 81 -19.34 4.56 5.15
N ARG A 82 -18.49 4.83 6.15
CA ARG A 82 -17.45 5.85 6.08
C ARG A 82 -16.32 5.51 5.11
N TYR A 83 -16.20 4.25 4.68
CA TYR A 83 -15.10 3.77 3.85
C TYR A 83 -15.52 3.43 2.42
N LEU A 84 -16.76 3.71 2.00
CA LEU A 84 -17.27 3.33 0.67
C LEU A 84 -16.56 4.00 -0.52
N ASP A 85 -15.73 5.00 -0.28
CA ASP A 85 -14.88 5.65 -1.28
C ASP A 85 -13.44 5.11 -1.30
N VAL A 86 -13.14 4.09 -0.50
CA VAL A 86 -11.88 3.36 -0.53
C VAL A 86 -11.89 2.39 -1.71
N LEU A 87 -10.82 2.41 -2.49
CA LEU A 87 -10.63 1.52 -3.63
C LEU A 87 -9.71 0.36 -3.26
N THR A 88 -10.07 -0.83 -3.71
CA THR A 88 -9.33 -2.08 -3.53
C THR A 88 -9.04 -2.70 -4.91
N THR A 89 -7.91 -3.40 -5.03
CA THR A 89 -7.58 -4.22 -6.20
C THR A 89 -6.51 -5.24 -5.83
N SER A 90 -6.54 -6.41 -6.47
CA SER A 90 -5.59 -7.51 -6.27
C SER A 90 -4.75 -7.83 -7.49
N HIS A 91 -3.53 -8.31 -7.25
CA HIS A 91 -2.56 -8.74 -8.26
C HIS A 91 -1.89 -10.04 -7.80
N GLN A 92 -2.34 -11.21 -8.26
CA GLN A 92 -1.84 -12.48 -7.72
C GLN A 92 -0.59 -13.03 -8.42
N GLU A 93 -0.49 -12.85 -9.75
CA GLU A 93 0.54 -13.49 -10.58
C GLU A 93 1.37 -12.48 -11.40
N GLU A 94 1.24 -11.21 -11.07
CA GLU A 94 1.89 -10.14 -11.81
C GLU A 94 3.33 -9.92 -11.37
N PRO A 95 4.20 -9.51 -12.31
CA PRO A 95 5.59 -9.26 -11.99
C PRO A 95 5.74 -8.00 -11.13
N ALA A 96 6.80 -7.96 -10.33
CA ALA A 96 6.99 -6.94 -9.30
C ALA A 96 7.14 -5.51 -9.86
N ASP A 97 7.64 -5.36 -11.08
CA ASP A 97 7.79 -4.08 -11.78
C ASP A 97 6.45 -3.53 -12.24
N ASP A 98 5.57 -4.36 -12.80
CA ASP A 98 4.21 -3.96 -13.18
C ASP A 98 3.41 -3.50 -11.95
N VAL A 99 3.48 -4.27 -10.86
CA VAL A 99 2.79 -3.94 -9.60
C VAL A 99 3.36 -2.67 -8.97
N ALA A 100 4.68 -2.49 -8.97
CA ALA A 100 5.31 -1.26 -8.46
C ALA A 100 4.88 -0.03 -9.28
N SER A 101 4.89 -0.16 -10.61
CA SER A 101 4.46 0.88 -11.54
C SER A 101 3.00 1.27 -11.30
N PHE A 102 2.11 0.26 -11.24
CA PHE A 102 0.70 0.46 -10.95
C PHE A 102 0.51 1.15 -9.60
N PHE A 103 1.14 0.64 -8.54
CA PHE A 103 0.99 1.19 -7.19
C PHE A 103 1.40 2.66 -7.10
N VAL A 104 2.52 3.06 -7.73
CA VAL A 104 3.03 4.43 -7.66
C VAL A 104 2.20 5.40 -8.51
N HIS A 105 1.72 4.96 -9.67
CA HIS A 105 1.09 5.82 -10.67
C HIS A 105 -0.44 5.84 -10.59
N ALA A 106 -1.09 4.72 -10.24
CA ALA A 106 -2.55 4.62 -10.24
C ALA A 106 -3.20 5.18 -8.97
N THR A 107 -2.51 5.13 -7.82
CA THR A 107 -3.12 5.47 -6.53
C THR A 107 -3.40 6.95 -6.36
N PHE A 108 -2.48 7.84 -6.77
CA PHE A 108 -2.71 9.30 -6.75
C PHE A 108 -1.85 10.03 -7.79
N PRO A 109 -2.34 10.21 -9.03
CA PRO A 109 -1.57 10.86 -10.09
C PRO A 109 -1.44 12.38 -9.92
N THR A 110 -2.39 13.00 -9.20
CA THR A 110 -2.47 14.47 -9.04
C THR A 110 -2.16 14.97 -7.63
N SER A 111 -1.89 14.06 -6.69
CA SER A 111 -1.65 14.44 -5.31
C SER A 111 -0.28 15.06 -5.12
N LEU A 112 -0.24 16.21 -4.45
CA LEU A 112 0.99 16.94 -4.15
C LEU A 112 1.81 16.30 -3.04
N GLU A 113 1.14 15.65 -2.09
CA GLU A 113 1.78 14.92 -0.99
C GLU A 113 1.09 13.56 -0.84
N LYS A 114 1.86 12.49 -1.00
CA LYS A 114 1.34 11.13 -0.82
C LYS A 114 2.28 10.26 0.00
N THR A 115 1.68 9.39 0.80
CA THR A 115 2.38 8.36 1.57
C THR A 115 1.97 6.99 1.06
N LEU A 116 2.96 6.23 0.60
CA LEU A 116 2.81 4.88 0.08
C LEU A 116 3.32 3.90 1.14
N TYR A 117 2.41 3.07 1.64
CA TYR A 117 2.71 1.97 2.54
C TYR A 117 2.93 0.69 1.77
N VAL A 118 3.94 -0.07 2.16
CA VAL A 118 4.13 -1.46 1.75
C VAL A 118 4.20 -2.30 3.01
N ILE A 119 3.13 -3.04 3.26
CA ILE A 119 3.06 -4.03 4.33
C ILE A 119 3.48 -5.35 3.71
N HIS A 120 4.48 -6.02 4.27
CA HIS A 120 4.79 -7.40 3.87
C HIS A 120 4.40 -8.36 4.99
N CYS A 121 3.79 -9.48 4.59
CA CYS A 121 3.35 -10.53 5.47
C CYS A 121 4.18 -11.80 5.21
N GLY A 122 5.06 -12.15 6.15
CA GLY A 122 6.03 -13.23 6.00
C GLY A 122 7.17 -12.96 5.00
N ASP A 123 7.97 -14.00 4.74
CA ASP A 123 9.12 -13.92 3.83
C ASP A 123 8.67 -14.03 2.37
N PHE A 124 8.59 -12.92 1.63
CA PHE A 124 8.23 -12.96 0.21
C PHE A 124 9.47 -12.81 -0.68
N PRO A 125 9.90 -13.84 -1.45
CA PRO A 125 11.17 -13.80 -2.18
C PRO A 125 11.31 -12.61 -3.15
N ALA A 126 10.20 -12.19 -3.77
CA ALA A 126 10.19 -11.07 -4.70
C ALA A 126 10.13 -9.69 -4.02
N MET A 127 10.08 -9.63 -2.68
CA MET A 127 10.03 -8.37 -1.92
C MET A 127 11.26 -7.50 -2.15
N ALA A 128 12.44 -8.13 -2.30
CA ALA A 128 13.68 -7.41 -2.60
C ALA A 128 13.62 -6.72 -3.98
N GLN A 129 13.00 -7.37 -4.97
CA GLN A 129 12.79 -6.77 -6.29
C GLN A 129 11.77 -5.64 -6.21
N LEU A 130 10.58 -5.89 -5.63
CA LEU A 130 9.53 -4.88 -5.47
C LEU A 130 10.07 -3.61 -4.78
N LYS A 131 10.84 -3.77 -3.70
CA LYS A 131 11.44 -2.65 -2.99
C LYS A 131 12.37 -1.81 -3.86
N ARG A 132 13.17 -2.43 -4.74
CA ARG A 132 14.03 -1.69 -5.67
C ARG A 132 13.21 -0.89 -6.66
N GLU A 133 12.18 -1.49 -7.25
CA GLU A 133 11.33 -0.82 -8.24
C GLU A 133 10.59 0.38 -7.63
N LEU A 134 9.97 0.19 -6.46
CA LEU A 134 9.28 1.28 -5.74
C LEU A 134 10.23 2.43 -5.36
N LEU A 135 11.45 2.11 -4.94
CA LEU A 135 12.46 3.13 -4.63
C LEU A 135 12.94 3.86 -5.89
N ALA A 136 13.04 3.19 -7.03
CA ALA A 136 13.40 3.81 -8.29
C ALA A 136 12.31 4.79 -8.73
N LEU A 137 11.06 4.34 -8.79
CA LEU A 137 9.90 5.11 -9.25
C LEU A 137 9.62 6.35 -8.37
N THR A 138 9.77 6.22 -7.05
CA THR A 138 9.51 7.33 -6.12
C THR A 138 10.62 8.39 -6.10
N ARG A 139 11.84 8.04 -6.56
CA ARG A 139 12.95 8.99 -6.71
C ARG A 139 12.98 9.67 -8.08
N SER A 140 12.46 8.99 -9.10
CA SER A 140 12.49 9.45 -10.49
C SER A 140 11.28 10.26 -10.92
N SER A 141 10.39 10.66 -10.01
CA SER A 141 9.18 11.41 -10.35
C SER A 141 9.48 12.92 -10.34
N PRO A 142 9.80 13.57 -11.47
CA PRO A 142 9.81 15.02 -11.55
C PRO A 142 8.38 15.53 -11.39
N ALA A 143 8.23 16.68 -10.74
CA ALA A 143 6.99 17.44 -10.78
C ALA A 143 6.58 17.68 -12.25
N ALA A 144 5.54 17.00 -12.70
CA ALA A 144 4.91 17.22 -14.01
C ALA A 144 4.18 18.57 -14.03
#